data_AF-A0A955U3E7-F1
#
_entry.id   AF-A0A955U3E7-F1
#
_cell.length_a   1.000
_cell.length_b   1.000
_cell.length_c   1.000
_cell.angle_alpha   90.00
_cell.angle_beta   90.00
_cell.angle_gamma   90.00
#
_symmetry.space_group_name_H-M   'P 1'
#
loop_
_entity.id
_entity.type
_entity.pdbx_description
1 polymer ?
#
loop_
_entity_poly.entity_id
_entity_poly.type
_entity_poly.pdbx_seq_one_letter_code
_entity_poly.pdbx_strand_id
1 'polypeptide(L)'
;MRTLFLALLVACKSPTPVPTEADTDTDADTDADTDADTDADADADTDTDADTDTAVSFPLAGYGSITGDCDVLDSGEWNSTSPFLFRNTVDFGTISLTAPLLSPGGQTIDATGNLGGSSIESEAIAFDVMYRCELATLLKTEGQIVYTDAGGKKTDYLAEIDGIRVGISVTRAFHYPPTEPYPLVEADHLLNQKLGDILLSNANVAPVDAWDRAFLQVIAYDSASADQIEAAWATIDPSVKDSTILVVTVTDGDDTAIY
;
A
#
# COMPACT_ATOMS: atom_id res chain seq x y z
N MET A 1 34.58 -32.41 16.24
CA MET A 1 35.78 -33.08 15.70
C MET A 1 35.62 -33.15 14.19
N ARG A 2 36.54 -32.52 13.45
CA ARG A 2 36.78 -32.62 11.98
C ARG A 2 35.76 -32.05 10.98
N THR A 3 35.97 -30.76 10.73
CA THR A 3 36.12 -30.10 9.41
C THR A 3 36.43 -31.02 8.22
N LEU A 4 35.79 -30.79 7.08
CA LEU A 4 36.41 -31.00 5.77
C LEU A 4 35.89 -29.97 4.74
N PHE A 5 36.75 -28.98 4.48
CA PHE A 5 36.73 -28.10 3.32
C PHE A 5 37.14 -28.89 2.08
N LEU A 6 36.52 -28.64 0.92
CA LEU A 6 37.14 -28.93 -0.37
C LEU A 6 36.75 -27.86 -1.40
N ALA A 7 37.72 -26.98 -1.68
CA ALA A 7 37.72 -26.03 -2.78
C ALA A 7 38.35 -26.68 -4.02
N LEU A 8 37.82 -26.37 -5.21
CA LEU A 8 38.47 -26.69 -6.47
C LEU A 8 38.40 -25.47 -7.40
N LEU A 9 39.53 -24.78 -7.54
CA LEU A 9 39.82 -23.82 -8.60
C LEU A 9 40.40 -24.57 -9.80
N VAL A 10 39.95 -24.25 -11.02
CA VAL A 10 40.73 -24.44 -12.25
C VAL A 10 40.59 -23.19 -13.13
N ALA A 11 41.73 -22.59 -13.44
CA ALA A 11 41.92 -21.45 -14.33
C ALA A 11 42.62 -21.88 -15.63
N CYS A 12 42.30 -21.20 -16.74
CA CYS A 12 43.13 -20.98 -17.95
C CYS A 12 42.25 -20.23 -18.99
N LYS A 13 42.71 -19.37 -19.91
CA LYS A 13 43.95 -18.65 -20.21
C LYS A 13 43.63 -17.85 -21.49
N SER A 14 43.86 -16.53 -21.51
CA SER A 14 43.61 -15.64 -22.67
C SER A 14 44.58 -15.89 -23.84
N PRO A 15 44.29 -15.37 -25.05
CA PRO A 15 45.08 -14.19 -25.49
C PRO A 15 44.35 -13.17 -26.41
N THR A 16 44.59 -11.88 -26.17
CA THR A 16 44.66 -10.76 -27.15
C THR A 16 46.16 -10.48 -27.40
N PRO A 17 46.64 -9.99 -28.58
CA PRO A 17 46.51 -8.59 -29.06
C PRO A 17 46.44 -8.49 -30.62
N VAL A 18 46.32 -7.35 -31.33
CA VAL A 18 47.28 -6.23 -31.56
C VAL A 18 46.55 -5.13 -32.39
N PRO A 19 46.87 -3.83 -32.23
CA PRO A 19 46.26 -2.71 -32.95
C PRO A 19 46.99 -2.37 -34.26
N THR A 20 46.37 -1.59 -35.13
CA THR A 20 47.02 -1.00 -36.31
C THR A 20 46.83 0.50 -36.26
N GLU A 21 47.93 1.22 -36.02
CA GLU A 21 48.07 2.65 -36.29
C GLU A 21 48.69 2.83 -37.68
N ALA A 22 48.29 3.89 -38.36
CA ALA A 22 49.05 4.49 -39.43
C ALA A 22 48.83 6.02 -39.39
N ASP A 23 49.87 6.71 -38.93
CA ASP A 23 50.13 8.13 -39.15
C ASP A 23 50.34 8.43 -40.63
N THR A 24 49.77 9.54 -41.11
CA THR A 24 50.39 10.36 -42.15
C THR A 24 50.14 11.84 -41.87
N ASP A 25 51.24 12.49 -41.53
CA ASP A 25 51.47 13.92 -41.36
C ASP A 25 51.57 14.61 -42.74
N THR A 26 50.93 15.76 -42.93
CA THR A 26 51.24 16.71 -44.03
C THR A 26 50.78 18.12 -43.65
N ASP A 27 51.76 18.96 -43.31
CA ASP A 27 51.68 20.42 -43.19
C ASP A 27 51.51 21.11 -44.56
N ALA A 28 50.66 22.14 -44.64
CA ALA A 28 50.82 23.30 -45.53
C ALA A 28 49.83 24.45 -45.21
N ASP A 29 50.29 25.34 -44.36
CA ASP A 29 50.23 26.82 -44.40
C ASP A 29 49.32 27.59 -45.39
N THR A 30 48.64 28.60 -44.81
CA THR A 30 48.31 29.95 -45.31
C THR A 30 47.12 30.12 -46.27
N ASP A 31 46.06 30.79 -45.81
CA ASP A 31 45.74 32.17 -46.21
C ASP A 31 44.64 32.76 -45.33
N ALA A 32 44.86 34.00 -44.92
CA ALA A 32 43.92 34.83 -44.20
C ALA A 32 42.80 35.29 -45.15
N ASP A 33 41.55 35.17 -44.72
CA ASP A 33 40.52 36.13 -45.10
C ASP A 33 39.61 36.40 -43.90
N THR A 34 39.51 37.69 -43.61
CA THR A 34 38.67 38.29 -42.59
C THR A 34 37.35 38.60 -43.26
N ASP A 35 36.31 37.82 -42.99
CA ASP A 35 34.94 38.25 -43.24
C ASP A 35 34.14 38.10 -41.94
N ALA A 36 33.80 39.25 -41.40
CA ALA A 36 32.95 39.41 -40.25
C ALA A 36 31.49 39.23 -40.68
N ASP A 37 30.97 38.01 -40.54
CA ASP A 37 29.52 37.77 -40.55
C ASP A 37 29.07 37.48 -39.12
N THR A 38 28.43 38.50 -38.54
CA THR A 38 27.76 38.42 -37.24
C THR A 38 26.38 37.80 -37.48
N ASP A 39 26.34 36.49 -37.70
CA ASP A 39 25.10 35.74 -37.63
C ASP A 39 24.88 35.34 -36.17
N ALA A 40 24.05 36.14 -35.50
CA ALA A 40 23.51 35.81 -34.21
C ALA A 40 22.54 34.63 -34.38
N ASP A 41 23.09 33.43 -34.37
CA ASP A 41 22.34 32.18 -34.15
C ASP A 41 21.82 32.20 -32.71
N ALA A 42 20.72 32.94 -32.51
CA ALA A 42 19.87 32.77 -31.35
C ALA A 42 18.99 31.54 -31.58
N ASP A 43 19.63 30.37 -31.67
CA ASP A 43 18.98 29.08 -31.41
C ASP A 43 18.71 29.01 -29.91
N ALA A 44 17.74 29.81 -29.47
CA ALA A 44 17.07 29.58 -28.21
C ALA A 44 16.11 28.41 -28.45
N ASP A 45 16.68 27.20 -28.56
CA ASP A 45 16.01 25.95 -28.20
C ASP A 45 15.68 26.04 -26.71
N THR A 46 14.66 26.83 -26.42
CA THR A 46 13.89 26.68 -25.20
C THR A 46 12.90 25.58 -25.50
N ASP A 47 13.44 24.36 -25.58
CA ASP A 47 12.69 23.14 -25.36
C ASP A 47 12.26 23.19 -23.90
N THR A 48 11.22 24.00 -23.66
CA THR A 48 10.45 23.90 -22.43
C THR A 48 9.55 22.71 -22.67
N ASP A 49 10.16 21.52 -22.60
CA ASP A 49 9.51 20.33 -22.10
C ASP A 49 8.99 20.71 -20.72
N ALA A 50 7.81 21.36 -20.71
CA ALA A 50 6.96 21.37 -19.56
C ALA A 50 6.46 19.93 -19.42
N ASP A 51 7.37 19.06 -18.98
CA ASP A 51 7.07 17.83 -18.28
C ASP A 51 6.34 18.30 -17.03
N THR A 52 5.06 18.61 -17.23
CA THR A 52 4.14 18.92 -16.16
C THR A 52 3.75 17.56 -15.62
N ASP A 53 4.76 16.86 -15.07
CA ASP A 53 4.59 15.75 -14.16
C ASP A 53 3.86 16.35 -12.97
N THR A 54 2.54 16.39 -13.13
CA THR A 54 1.65 16.92 -12.12
C THR A 54 1.61 15.81 -11.10
N ALA A 55 2.64 15.79 -10.25
CA ALA A 55 2.82 14.78 -9.22
C ALA A 55 1.48 14.59 -8.52
N VAL A 56 0.97 13.36 -8.57
CA VAL A 56 -0.29 13.03 -7.91
C VAL A 56 -0.09 13.29 -6.42
N SER A 57 -0.87 14.22 -5.86
CA SER A 57 -0.80 14.53 -4.44
C SER A 57 -1.75 13.63 -3.67
N PHE A 58 -1.24 12.99 -2.63
CA PHE A 58 -2.04 12.17 -1.71
C PHE A 58 -2.41 12.93 -0.43
N PRO A 59 -3.55 12.62 0.20
CA PRO A 59 -4.61 11.72 -0.28
C PRO A 59 -5.31 12.28 -1.52
N LEU A 60 -5.82 11.39 -2.38
CA LEU A 60 -6.74 11.79 -3.45
C LEU A 60 -7.96 12.51 -2.86
N ALA A 61 -8.53 13.46 -3.62
CA ALA A 61 -9.79 14.10 -3.25
C ALA A 61 -10.92 13.06 -3.16
N GLY A 62 -11.83 13.25 -2.20
CA GLY A 62 -12.93 12.31 -1.95
C GLY A 62 -13.76 12.71 -0.74
N TYR A 63 -14.58 11.78 -0.26
CA TYR A 63 -15.45 11.99 0.90
C TYR A 63 -14.65 12.04 2.21
N GLY A 64 -14.77 13.16 2.93
CA GLY A 64 -13.99 13.44 4.13
C GLY A 64 -12.54 13.84 3.86
N SER A 65 -11.92 14.48 4.84
CA SER A 65 -10.52 14.90 4.80
C SER A 65 -9.64 13.87 5.48
N ILE A 66 -8.70 13.27 4.74
CA ILE A 66 -7.74 12.30 5.30
C ILE A 66 -6.47 13.03 5.74
N THR A 67 -5.95 12.68 6.92
CA THR A 67 -4.66 13.15 7.47
C THR A 67 -3.92 12.02 8.18
N GLY A 68 -2.62 12.18 8.44
CA GLY A 68 -1.78 11.13 9.05
C GLY A 68 -1.01 10.33 8.00
N ASP A 69 -0.79 9.05 8.27
CA ASP A 69 -0.06 8.14 7.38
C ASP A 69 -0.87 7.83 6.12
N CYS A 70 -0.38 8.30 4.98
CA CYS A 70 -1.01 8.18 3.67
C CYS A 70 0.10 8.28 2.62
N ASP A 71 0.09 7.40 1.61
CA ASP A 71 1.20 7.22 0.64
C ASP A 71 2.50 6.82 1.35
N VAL A 72 2.39 5.82 2.23
CA VAL A 72 3.49 5.36 3.10
C VAL A 72 4.02 3.98 2.72
N LEU A 73 3.34 3.27 1.82
CA LEU A 73 3.76 1.94 1.41
C LEU A 73 4.82 2.04 0.32
N ASP A 74 6.01 1.51 0.59
CA ASP A 74 7.07 1.47 -0.40
C ASP A 74 7.77 0.10 -0.45
N SER A 75 8.84 0.03 -1.25
CA SER A 75 9.66 -1.17 -1.40
C SER A 75 10.16 -1.79 -0.08
N GLY A 76 10.35 -0.99 0.97
CA GLY A 76 10.77 -1.41 2.30
C GLY A 76 9.69 -2.22 2.99
N GLU A 77 8.44 -1.77 2.93
CA GLU A 77 7.29 -2.53 3.41
C GLU A 77 7.16 -3.77 2.56
N TRP A 78 7.03 -3.63 1.24
CA TRP A 78 6.69 -4.74 0.33
C TRP A 78 7.68 -5.90 0.34
N ASN A 79 8.97 -5.63 0.51
CA ASN A 79 10.00 -6.67 0.55
C ASN A 79 10.27 -7.23 1.97
N SER A 80 9.57 -6.72 2.98
CA SER A 80 9.74 -7.13 4.38
C SER A 80 8.73 -8.20 4.77
N THR A 81 9.19 -9.15 5.58
CA THR A 81 8.33 -10.14 6.25
C THR A 81 7.89 -9.69 7.65
N SER A 82 8.26 -8.48 8.06
CA SER A 82 7.85 -7.92 9.35
C SER A 82 6.43 -7.36 9.27
N PRO A 83 5.70 -7.30 10.39
CA PRO A 83 4.45 -6.58 10.45
C PRO A 83 4.72 -5.07 10.59
N PHE A 84 3.80 -4.24 10.11
CA PHE A 84 3.87 -2.77 10.18
C PHE A 84 2.57 -2.22 10.77
N LEU A 85 2.63 -1.01 11.29
CA LEU A 85 1.46 -0.28 11.77
C LEU A 85 1.49 1.13 11.19
N PHE A 86 0.38 1.55 10.61
CA PHE A 86 0.14 2.91 10.13
C PHE A 86 -1.14 3.47 10.76
N ARG A 87 -1.15 4.77 11.03
CA ARG A 87 -2.34 5.47 11.55
C ARG A 87 -2.70 6.66 10.67
N ASN A 88 -3.97 6.73 10.30
CA ASN A 88 -4.56 7.93 9.71
C ASN A 88 -5.90 8.28 10.34
N THR A 89 -6.44 9.42 9.92
CA THR A 89 -7.73 9.94 10.36
C THR A 89 -8.52 10.40 9.14
N VAL A 90 -9.82 10.13 9.12
CA VAL A 90 -10.76 10.67 8.15
C VAL A 90 -11.84 11.49 8.88
N ASP A 91 -11.92 12.78 8.59
CA ASP A 91 -12.96 13.68 9.10
C ASP A 91 -14.05 13.88 8.04
N PHE A 92 -15.25 13.37 8.30
CA PHE A 92 -16.43 13.47 7.42
C PHE A 92 -17.18 14.81 7.56
N GLY A 93 -16.80 15.63 8.55
CA GLY A 93 -17.46 16.88 8.87
C GLY A 93 -18.93 16.68 9.25
N THR A 94 -19.83 17.20 8.43
CA THR A 94 -21.30 17.16 8.69
C THR A 94 -22.07 16.52 7.54
N ILE A 95 -21.36 15.93 6.57
CA ILE A 95 -21.96 15.31 5.40
C ILE A 95 -22.20 13.85 5.74
N SER A 96 -23.44 13.39 5.70
CA SER A 96 -23.76 11.99 5.94
C SER A 96 -23.33 11.11 4.77
N LEU A 97 -22.87 9.90 5.09
CA LEU A 97 -22.42 8.92 4.11
C LEU A 97 -23.55 8.53 3.15
N THR A 98 -23.25 8.55 1.86
CA THR A 98 -24.10 8.00 0.79
C THR A 98 -23.23 7.34 -0.26
N ALA A 99 -23.72 6.27 -0.90
CA ALA A 99 -22.93 5.50 -1.86
C ALA A 99 -22.19 6.34 -2.92
N PRO A 100 -22.79 7.39 -3.55
CA PRO A 100 -22.09 8.18 -4.56
C PRO A 100 -20.88 8.99 -4.06
N LEU A 101 -20.70 9.12 -2.74
CA LEU A 101 -19.55 9.79 -2.14
C LEU A 101 -18.31 8.87 -2.07
N LEU A 102 -18.52 7.55 -2.19
CA LEU A 102 -17.46 6.56 -2.16
C LEU A 102 -16.70 6.49 -3.49
N SER A 103 -15.47 5.99 -3.44
CA SER A 103 -14.70 5.59 -4.62
C SER A 103 -15.45 4.50 -5.44
N PRO A 104 -15.07 4.25 -6.70
CA PRO A 104 -15.70 3.20 -7.49
C PRO A 104 -15.66 1.81 -6.84
N GLY A 105 -14.56 1.48 -6.14
CA GLY A 105 -14.47 0.21 -5.39
C GLY A 105 -15.31 0.23 -4.12
N GLY A 106 -15.34 1.35 -3.38
CA GLY A 106 -16.22 1.51 -2.21
C GLY A 106 -17.70 1.37 -2.58
N GLN A 107 -18.12 1.96 -3.70
CA GLN A 107 -19.48 1.79 -4.27
C GLN A 107 -19.79 0.32 -4.62
N THR A 108 -18.78 -0.41 -5.10
CA THR A 108 -18.94 -1.83 -5.43
C THR A 108 -19.11 -2.68 -4.18
N ILE A 109 -18.34 -2.40 -3.12
CA ILE A 109 -18.46 -3.05 -1.81
C ILE A 109 -19.85 -2.76 -1.23
N ASP A 110 -20.26 -1.49 -1.18
CA ASP A 110 -21.58 -1.06 -0.69
C ASP A 110 -22.73 -1.77 -1.42
N ALA A 111 -22.68 -1.81 -2.76
CA ALA A 111 -23.72 -2.41 -3.57
C ALA A 111 -23.76 -3.95 -3.51
N THR A 112 -22.61 -4.60 -3.34
CA THR A 112 -22.54 -6.07 -3.31
C THR A 112 -22.95 -6.63 -1.95
N GLY A 113 -22.68 -5.87 -0.88
CA GLY A 113 -22.82 -6.33 0.50
C GLY A 113 -21.77 -7.37 0.89
N ASN A 114 -21.86 -7.84 2.13
CA ASN A 114 -20.95 -8.85 2.68
C ASN A 114 -21.66 -10.21 2.90
N LEU A 115 -20.89 -11.26 3.21
CA LEU A 115 -21.42 -12.61 3.47
C LEU A 115 -22.10 -12.73 4.86
N GLY A 116 -22.25 -11.61 5.57
CA GLY A 116 -22.99 -11.47 6.81
C GLY A 116 -22.39 -10.39 7.72
N GLY A 117 -23.24 -9.73 8.50
CA GLY A 117 -22.82 -8.70 9.45
C GLY A 117 -23.41 -7.32 9.15
N SER A 118 -22.83 -6.30 9.76
CA SER A 118 -23.25 -4.88 9.65
C SER A 118 -22.07 -3.97 9.35
N SER A 119 -21.06 -4.47 8.62
CA SER A 119 -19.78 -3.80 8.40
C SER A 119 -19.61 -3.25 6.99
N ILE A 120 -20.66 -3.25 6.15
CA ILE A 120 -20.59 -2.81 4.75
C ILE A 120 -20.04 -1.39 4.66
N GLU A 121 -20.55 -0.46 5.46
CA GLU A 121 -20.12 0.93 5.49
C GLU A 121 -18.66 1.05 5.95
N SER A 122 -18.26 0.31 6.98
CA SER A 122 -16.86 0.28 7.44
C SER A 122 -15.90 -0.33 6.43
N GLU A 123 -16.32 -1.36 5.69
CA GLU A 123 -15.53 -1.98 4.62
C GLU A 123 -15.36 -1.04 3.43
N ALA A 124 -16.42 -0.35 3.03
CA ALA A 124 -16.39 0.64 1.97
C ALA A 124 -15.49 1.83 2.32
N ILE A 125 -15.58 2.35 3.54
CA ILE A 125 -14.70 3.43 4.02
C ILE A 125 -13.24 2.96 4.12
N ALA A 126 -12.98 1.75 4.63
CA ALA A 126 -11.65 1.18 4.68
C ALA A 126 -11.04 1.06 3.27
N PHE A 127 -11.83 0.64 2.28
CA PHE A 127 -11.38 0.61 0.90
C PHE A 127 -11.11 2.03 0.35
N ASP A 128 -12.01 2.98 0.60
CA ASP A 128 -11.87 4.36 0.15
C ASP A 128 -10.60 5.03 0.68
N VAL A 129 -10.23 4.79 1.94
CA VAL A 129 -8.97 5.27 2.52
C VAL A 129 -7.77 4.70 1.75
N MET A 130 -7.75 3.38 1.49
CA MET A 130 -6.66 2.76 0.73
C MET A 130 -6.63 3.20 -0.73
N TYR A 131 -7.78 3.40 -1.38
CA TYR A 131 -7.86 3.95 -2.73
C TYR A 131 -7.25 5.35 -2.80
N ARG A 132 -7.57 6.18 -1.80
CA ARG A 132 -7.15 7.57 -1.76
C ARG A 132 -5.72 7.75 -1.28
N CYS A 133 -5.19 6.85 -0.46
CA CYS A 133 -3.82 6.93 0.06
C CYS A 133 -2.81 6.14 -0.75
N GLU A 134 -3.19 4.98 -1.27
CA GLU A 134 -2.25 4.01 -1.83
C GLU A 134 -2.68 3.57 -3.24
N LEU A 135 -3.61 4.28 -3.89
CA LEU A 135 -4.16 3.93 -5.22
C LEU A 135 -4.73 2.51 -5.31
N ALA A 136 -5.22 1.96 -4.19
CA ALA A 136 -5.72 0.60 -4.14
C ALA A 136 -6.86 0.34 -5.16
N THR A 137 -6.75 -0.74 -5.92
CA THR A 137 -7.78 -1.17 -6.88
C THR A 137 -8.50 -2.40 -6.35
N LEU A 138 -9.84 -2.35 -6.27
CA LEU A 138 -10.64 -3.50 -5.86
C LEU A 138 -10.59 -4.60 -6.93
N LEU A 139 -10.19 -5.81 -6.54
CA LEU A 139 -10.21 -6.98 -7.42
C LEU A 139 -11.46 -7.83 -7.21
N LYS A 140 -11.80 -8.12 -5.94
CA LYS A 140 -12.93 -8.98 -5.55
C LYS A 140 -13.46 -8.60 -4.17
N THR A 141 -14.77 -8.70 -3.99
CA THR A 141 -15.42 -8.65 -2.67
C THR A 141 -15.41 -10.03 -1.99
N GLU A 142 -15.71 -10.10 -0.68
CA GLU A 142 -15.73 -11.32 0.13
C GLU A 142 -16.41 -12.51 -0.56
N GLY A 143 -17.58 -12.28 -1.17
CA GLY A 143 -18.38 -13.31 -1.84
C GLY A 143 -17.85 -13.78 -3.19
N GLN A 144 -16.85 -13.08 -3.74
CA GLN A 144 -16.26 -13.36 -5.05
C GLN A 144 -14.91 -14.07 -4.94
N ILE A 145 -14.23 -13.97 -3.79
CA ILE A 145 -12.95 -14.64 -3.53
C ILE A 145 -13.18 -16.15 -3.42
N VAL A 146 -12.36 -16.91 -4.13
CA VAL A 146 -12.41 -18.37 -4.14
C VAL A 146 -11.58 -18.92 -2.98
N TYR A 147 -12.21 -19.76 -2.16
CA TYR A 147 -11.58 -20.45 -1.03
C TYR A 147 -11.62 -21.96 -1.24
N THR A 148 -10.63 -22.65 -0.66
CA THR A 148 -10.53 -24.11 -0.71
C THR A 148 -11.53 -24.80 0.23
N ASP A 149 -11.74 -24.23 1.42
CA ASP A 149 -12.81 -24.58 2.35
C ASP A 149 -13.84 -23.45 2.41
N ALA A 150 -15.07 -23.74 1.95
CA ALA A 150 -16.17 -22.80 1.96
C ALA A 150 -16.60 -22.38 3.37
N GLY A 151 -16.40 -23.23 4.38
CA GLY A 151 -16.71 -22.95 5.79
C GLY A 151 -15.54 -22.38 6.60
N GLY A 152 -14.37 -22.24 5.99
CA GLY A 152 -13.17 -21.70 6.62
C GLY A 152 -13.22 -20.18 6.79
N LYS A 153 -12.18 -19.62 7.41
CA LYS A 153 -12.01 -18.17 7.56
C LYS A 153 -11.77 -17.50 6.20
N LYS A 154 -12.27 -16.28 6.08
CA LYS A 154 -12.29 -15.46 4.86
C LYS A 154 -11.82 -14.04 5.20
N THR A 155 -11.49 -13.29 4.15
CA THR A 155 -11.13 -11.86 4.23
C THR A 155 -12.21 -11.04 3.52
N ASP A 156 -12.38 -9.80 3.91
CA ASP A 156 -13.51 -8.98 3.47
C ASP A 156 -13.40 -8.54 1.99
N TYR A 157 -12.18 -8.28 1.51
CA TYR A 157 -11.96 -8.07 0.07
C TYR A 157 -10.51 -8.30 -0.35
N LEU A 158 -10.33 -8.48 -1.66
CA LEU A 158 -9.05 -8.58 -2.34
C LEU A 158 -8.83 -7.31 -3.15
N ALA A 159 -7.68 -6.68 -2.97
CA ALA A 159 -7.28 -5.49 -3.72
C ALA A 159 -5.88 -5.66 -4.33
N GLU A 160 -5.50 -4.70 -5.15
CA GLU A 160 -4.15 -4.53 -5.69
C GLU A 160 -3.63 -3.15 -5.30
N ILE A 161 -2.39 -3.11 -4.78
CA ILE A 161 -1.66 -1.88 -4.43
C ILE A 161 -0.26 -2.04 -5.02
N ASP A 162 0.23 -1.08 -5.80
CA ASP A 162 1.54 -1.16 -6.48
C ASP A 162 1.76 -2.45 -7.32
N GLY A 163 0.68 -3.01 -7.87
CA GLY A 163 0.72 -4.29 -8.61
C GLY A 163 0.84 -5.54 -7.72
N ILE A 164 0.76 -5.39 -6.39
CA ILE A 164 0.81 -6.46 -5.41
C ILE A 164 -0.60 -6.78 -4.95
N ARG A 165 -0.96 -8.07 -4.95
CA ARG A 165 -2.26 -8.52 -4.46
C ARG A 165 -2.27 -8.57 -2.94
N VAL A 166 -3.29 -7.97 -2.34
CA VAL A 166 -3.44 -7.87 -0.89
C VAL A 166 -4.82 -8.35 -0.43
N GLY A 167 -4.83 -9.24 0.57
CA GLY A 167 -6.05 -9.65 1.27
C GLY A 167 -6.32 -8.72 2.43
N ILE A 168 -7.50 -8.11 2.49
CA ILE A 168 -7.79 -7.07 3.46
C ILE A 168 -8.98 -7.51 4.32
N SER A 169 -8.75 -7.55 5.63
CA SER A 169 -9.79 -7.75 6.64
C SER A 169 -10.05 -6.43 7.37
N VAL A 170 -11.31 -6.17 7.71
CA VAL A 170 -11.80 -4.96 8.33
C VAL A 170 -12.44 -5.32 9.68
N THR A 171 -12.26 -4.42 10.63
CA THR A 171 -12.94 -4.48 11.92
C THR A 171 -13.12 -3.08 12.49
N ARG A 172 -13.96 -2.97 13.51
CA ARG A 172 -14.23 -1.70 14.19
C ARG A 172 -13.69 -1.76 15.61
N ALA A 173 -13.00 -0.70 16.04
CA ALA A 173 -12.67 -0.47 17.44
C ALA A 173 -13.72 0.47 18.02
N PHE A 174 -14.78 -0.12 18.58
CA PHE A 174 -15.98 0.58 19.03
C PHE A 174 -16.52 -0.07 20.30
N HIS A 175 -16.89 0.76 21.28
CA HIS A 175 -17.48 0.33 22.54
C HIS A 175 -18.91 0.85 22.68
N TYR A 176 -19.81 0.03 23.24
CA TYR A 176 -21.15 0.49 23.60
C TYR A 176 -21.37 0.49 25.11
N PRO A 177 -21.85 1.59 25.71
CA PRO A 177 -22.23 2.84 25.04
C PRO A 177 -21.00 3.65 24.57
N PRO A 178 -21.09 4.42 23.46
CA PRO A 178 -19.96 5.18 22.92
C PRO A 178 -19.46 6.31 23.83
N THR A 179 -20.22 6.61 24.88
CA THR A 179 -19.80 7.55 25.93
C THR A 179 -18.80 6.95 26.92
N GLU A 180 -18.61 5.63 26.89
CA GLU A 180 -17.64 4.92 27.73
C GLU A 180 -16.35 4.66 26.94
N PRO A 181 -15.17 4.78 27.57
CA PRO A 181 -13.91 4.56 26.89
C PRO A 181 -13.77 3.13 26.36
N TYR A 182 -13.29 2.97 25.12
CA TYR A 182 -12.90 1.66 24.58
C TYR A 182 -11.79 1.04 25.47
N PRO A 183 -11.97 -0.16 26.05
CA PRO A 183 -10.97 -0.75 26.95
C PRO A 183 -9.81 -1.43 26.22
N LEU A 184 -8.59 -1.35 26.79
CA LEU A 184 -7.41 -2.07 26.27
C LEU A 184 -7.64 -3.59 26.14
N VAL A 185 -8.36 -4.20 27.09
CA VAL A 185 -8.64 -5.65 27.05
C VAL A 185 -9.52 -6.04 25.87
N GLU A 186 -10.41 -5.14 25.45
CA GLU A 186 -11.26 -5.34 24.28
C GLU A 186 -10.42 -5.21 22.99
N ALA A 187 -9.52 -4.22 22.94
CA ALA A 187 -8.53 -4.09 21.86
C ALA A 187 -7.63 -5.33 21.72
N ASP A 188 -7.11 -5.85 22.83
CA ASP A 188 -6.26 -7.06 22.84
C ASP A 188 -7.05 -8.29 22.34
N HIS A 189 -8.26 -8.50 22.83
CA HIS A 189 -9.12 -9.59 22.38
C HIS A 189 -9.43 -9.46 20.88
N LEU A 190 -9.82 -8.26 20.42
CA LEU A 190 -10.17 -7.99 19.03
C LEU A 190 -9.01 -8.32 18.10
N LEU A 191 -7.82 -7.79 18.39
CA LEU A 191 -6.65 -7.97 17.54
C LEU A 191 -6.15 -9.41 17.55
N ASN A 192 -6.06 -10.09 18.70
CA ASN A 192 -5.67 -11.50 18.75
C ASN A 192 -6.62 -12.39 17.92
N GLN A 193 -7.93 -12.13 18.01
CA GLN A 193 -8.90 -12.86 17.22
C GLN A 193 -8.73 -12.57 15.72
N LYS A 194 -8.70 -11.30 15.31
CA LYS A 194 -8.68 -10.90 13.90
C LYS A 194 -7.38 -11.29 13.20
N LEU A 195 -6.23 -11.12 13.87
CA LEU A 195 -4.95 -11.55 13.32
C LEU A 195 -4.86 -13.08 13.19
N GLY A 196 -5.39 -13.82 14.18
CA GLY A 196 -5.51 -15.28 14.07
C GLY A 196 -6.41 -15.71 12.90
N ASP A 197 -7.55 -15.05 12.71
CA ASP A 197 -8.46 -15.29 11.60
C ASP A 197 -7.81 -14.99 10.24
N ILE A 198 -6.98 -13.94 10.15
CA ILE A 198 -6.19 -13.61 8.95
C ILE A 198 -5.26 -14.76 8.58
N LEU A 199 -4.50 -15.31 9.53
CA LEU A 199 -3.61 -16.46 9.26
C LEU A 199 -4.39 -17.66 8.69
N LEU A 200 -5.58 -17.92 9.24
CA LEU A 200 -6.46 -18.98 8.75
C LEU A 200 -7.01 -18.68 7.35
N SER A 201 -7.35 -17.42 7.05
CA SER A 201 -7.85 -17.01 5.74
C SER A 201 -6.75 -17.06 4.66
N ASN A 202 -5.51 -16.67 5.00
CA ASN A 202 -4.33 -16.78 4.13
C ASN A 202 -4.08 -18.24 3.73
N ALA A 203 -4.27 -19.18 4.65
CA ALA A 203 -4.13 -20.60 4.37
C ALA A 203 -5.32 -21.19 3.57
N ASN A 204 -6.49 -20.56 3.64
CA ASN A 204 -7.72 -21.05 3.03
C ASN A 204 -7.93 -20.58 1.59
N VAL A 205 -7.39 -19.43 1.19
CA VAL A 205 -7.59 -18.87 -0.15
C VAL A 205 -7.10 -19.81 -1.24
N ALA A 206 -7.87 -19.95 -2.32
CA ALA A 206 -7.48 -20.78 -3.45
C ALA A 206 -6.38 -20.10 -4.28
N PRO A 207 -5.48 -20.85 -4.94
CA PRO A 207 -4.36 -20.27 -5.68
C PRO A 207 -4.70 -19.21 -6.74
N VAL A 208 -5.93 -19.23 -7.27
CA VAL A 208 -6.39 -18.24 -8.28
C VAL A 208 -6.53 -16.82 -7.71
N ASP A 209 -6.86 -16.73 -6.41
CA ASP A 209 -7.13 -15.47 -5.70
C ASP A 209 -6.16 -15.25 -4.54
N ALA A 210 -5.07 -16.03 -4.47
CA ALA A 210 -4.05 -15.85 -3.47
C ALA A 210 -3.44 -14.44 -3.55
N TRP A 211 -3.09 -13.91 -2.39
CA TRP A 211 -2.47 -12.61 -2.20
C TRP A 211 -1.08 -12.78 -1.59
N ASP A 212 -0.23 -11.77 -1.81
CA ASP A 212 1.15 -11.78 -1.34
C ASP A 212 1.25 -11.27 0.10
N ARG A 213 0.29 -10.43 0.52
CA ARG A 213 0.28 -9.84 1.86
C ARG A 213 -1.12 -9.60 2.40
N ALA A 214 -1.27 -9.69 3.73
CA ALA A 214 -2.51 -9.40 4.42
C ALA A 214 -2.48 -8.04 5.11
N PHE A 215 -3.64 -7.38 5.15
CA PHE A 215 -3.90 -6.19 5.95
C PHE A 215 -5.02 -6.44 6.94
N LEU A 216 -4.89 -5.86 8.13
CA LEU A 216 -6.00 -5.61 9.03
C LEU A 216 -6.27 -4.11 9.07
N GLN A 217 -7.42 -3.66 8.58
CA GLN A 217 -7.89 -2.29 8.76
C GLN A 217 -8.81 -2.22 9.98
N VAL A 218 -8.47 -1.35 10.93
CA VAL A 218 -9.28 -1.08 12.12
C VAL A 218 -9.87 0.33 12.00
N ILE A 219 -11.19 0.41 11.86
CA ILE A 219 -11.92 1.67 11.87
C ILE A 219 -12.21 2.04 13.33
N ALA A 220 -11.47 3.00 13.88
CA ALA A 220 -11.49 3.40 15.28
C ALA A 220 -12.42 4.60 15.50
N TYR A 221 -13.35 4.45 16.46
CA TYR A 221 -14.42 5.42 16.72
C TYR A 221 -13.91 6.82 17.10
N ASP A 222 -12.75 6.86 17.75
CA ASP A 222 -12.06 8.09 18.08
C ASP A 222 -10.56 7.80 18.25
N SER A 223 -9.78 8.87 18.45
CA SER A 223 -8.34 8.74 18.69
C SER A 223 -8.02 7.92 19.96
N ALA A 224 -8.88 7.95 20.98
CA ALA A 224 -8.63 7.19 22.22
C ALA A 224 -8.78 5.68 22.01
N SER A 225 -9.71 5.28 21.15
CA SER A 225 -9.93 3.90 20.71
C SER A 225 -8.75 3.41 19.86
N ALA A 226 -8.25 4.25 18.95
CA ALA A 226 -7.02 3.96 18.20
C ALA A 226 -5.81 3.78 19.13
N ASP A 227 -5.68 4.59 20.18
CA ASP A 227 -4.59 4.45 21.15
C ASP A 227 -4.63 3.11 21.87
N GLN A 228 -5.82 2.57 22.18
CA GLN A 228 -5.92 1.22 22.74
C GLN A 228 -5.53 0.13 21.75
N ILE A 229 -5.87 0.30 20.47
CA ILE A 229 -5.48 -0.64 19.41
C ILE A 229 -3.97 -0.68 19.25
N GLU A 230 -3.29 0.47 19.26
CA GLU A 230 -1.82 0.52 19.21
C GLU A 230 -1.16 -0.06 20.46
N ALA A 231 -1.71 0.25 21.63
CA ALA A 231 -1.23 -0.30 22.89
C ALA A 231 -1.35 -1.83 22.92
N ALA A 232 -2.48 -2.39 22.45
CA ALA A 232 -2.67 -3.82 22.30
C ALA A 232 -1.73 -4.41 21.24
N TRP A 233 -1.59 -3.75 20.08
CA TRP A 233 -0.67 -4.18 19.03
C TRP A 233 0.75 -4.32 19.55
N ALA A 234 1.24 -3.38 20.38
CA ALA A 234 2.58 -3.44 20.94
C ALA A 234 2.84 -4.72 21.77
N THR A 235 1.80 -5.34 22.35
CA THR A 235 1.93 -6.52 23.21
C THR A 235 1.64 -7.85 22.50
N ILE A 236 1.02 -7.83 21.32
CA ILE A 236 0.70 -9.06 20.58
C ILE A 236 1.97 -9.79 20.16
N ASP A 237 1.93 -11.12 20.31
CA ASP A 237 3.01 -12.02 19.91
C ASP A 237 3.34 -11.83 18.41
N PRO A 238 4.61 -11.62 18.05
CA PRO A 238 5.01 -11.46 16.64
C PRO A 238 4.55 -12.59 15.73
N SER A 239 4.40 -13.82 16.24
CA SER A 239 3.90 -14.97 15.46
C SER A 239 2.42 -14.87 15.10
N VAL A 240 1.63 -14.10 15.87
CA VAL A 240 0.21 -13.83 15.57
C VAL A 240 0.10 -12.71 14.54
N LYS A 241 0.98 -11.70 14.60
CA LYS A 241 1.04 -10.62 13.59
C LYS A 241 1.52 -11.14 12.24
N ASP A 242 2.49 -12.05 12.25
CA ASP A 242 3.21 -12.53 11.07
C ASP A 242 3.70 -11.33 10.23
N SER A 243 3.36 -11.29 8.93
CA SER A 243 3.72 -10.22 8.00
C SER A 243 2.60 -9.18 7.80
N THR A 244 1.53 -9.27 8.60
CA THR A 244 0.31 -8.46 8.45
C THR A 244 0.61 -6.98 8.68
N ILE A 245 0.10 -6.12 7.80
CA ILE A 245 0.09 -4.67 8.00
C ILE A 245 -1.20 -4.28 8.74
N LEU A 246 -1.07 -3.58 9.86
CA LEU A 246 -2.18 -2.98 10.57
C LEU A 246 -2.33 -1.52 10.12
N VAL A 247 -3.52 -1.15 9.64
CA VAL A 247 -3.89 0.25 9.40
C VAL A 247 -4.98 0.62 10.39
N VAL A 248 -4.76 1.66 11.19
CA VAL A 248 -5.76 2.18 12.12
C VAL A 248 -6.27 3.51 11.58
N THR A 249 -7.52 3.54 11.17
CA THR A 249 -8.18 4.75 10.68
C THR A 249 -9.13 5.27 11.73
N VAL A 250 -8.84 6.43 12.29
CA VAL A 250 -9.76 7.16 13.16
C VAL A 250 -10.84 7.83 12.30
N THR A 251 -12.10 7.75 12.71
CA THR A 251 -13.19 8.53 12.10
C THR A 251 -13.56 9.70 12.98
N ASP A 252 -13.87 10.83 12.35
CA ASP A 252 -14.39 12.03 13.00
C ASP A 252 -15.56 12.60 12.18
N GLY A 253 -16.42 13.40 12.83
CA GLY A 253 -17.54 14.08 12.18
C GLY A 253 -18.84 13.27 12.20
N ASP A 254 -19.56 13.21 11.07
CA ASP A 254 -20.77 12.39 10.91
C ASP A 254 -20.42 10.97 10.45
N ASP A 255 -19.96 10.16 11.40
CA ASP A 255 -19.50 8.77 11.20
C ASP A 255 -20.47 7.71 11.71
N THR A 256 -21.67 8.12 12.13
CA THR A 256 -22.66 7.23 12.77
C THR A 256 -23.08 6.04 11.92
N ALA A 257 -23.03 6.16 10.59
CA ALA A 257 -23.36 5.08 9.67
C ALA A 257 -22.32 3.94 9.67
N ILE A 258 -21.13 4.16 10.23
CA ILE A 258 -20.01 3.21 10.21
C ILE A 258 -20.11 2.19 11.36
N TYR A 259 -20.79 2.52 12.46
CA TYR A 259 -20.77 1.77 13.74
C TYR A 259 -22.12 1.12 14.08
#